data_AF-A0A926QVN9-F1
#
_entry.id   AF-A0A926QVN9-F1
#
_cell.length_a   1.000
_cell.length_b   1.000
_cell.length_c   1.000
_cell.angle_alpha   90.00
_cell.angle_beta   90.00
_cell.angle_gamma   90.00
#
_symmetry.space_group_name_H-M   'P 1'
#
loop_
_entity.id
_entity.type
_entity.pdbx_description
1 polymer ?
#
loop_
_entity_poly.entity_id
_entity_poly.type
_entity_poly.pdbx_seq_one_letter_code
_entity_poly.pdbx_strand_id
1 'polypeptide(L)'
;MRGAAEFQAMLRVSNERSLGRLTSRILRETPLELDEAKSREYWKDEGLRDVRFPVLLEEGLSPEGMMCRLLAAAWSLGGPWTVLSVGEPYVPGWEFVAIADHRSATMSIPGVEWIRISLLLDSAG
;
A
#
# COMPACT_ATOMS: atom_id res chain seq x y z
N MET A 1 -17.48 -0.66 -13.01
CA MET A 1 -16.50 -1.45 -12.23
C MET A 1 -15.89 -0.53 -11.18
N ARG A 2 -15.69 -1.00 -9.95
CA ARG A 2 -15.06 -0.21 -8.90
C ARG A 2 -13.74 -0.88 -8.50
N GLY A 3 -12.71 -0.08 -8.24
CA GLY A 3 -11.46 -0.55 -7.66
C GLY A 3 -11.42 -0.19 -6.18
N ALA A 4 -11.02 -1.15 -5.35
CA ALA A 4 -10.62 -0.89 -3.97
C ALA A 4 -9.10 -1.06 -3.88
N ALA A 5 -8.39 0.02 -3.58
CA ALA A 5 -6.94 -0.02 -3.42
C ALA A 5 -6.53 0.26 -1.98
N GLU A 6 -5.47 -0.42 -1.53
CA GLU A 6 -4.93 -0.30 -0.17
C GLU A 6 -3.42 -0.16 -0.24
N PHE A 7 -2.89 0.80 0.52
CA PHE A 7 -1.49 0.92 0.84
C PHE A 7 -1.27 0.41 2.26
N GLN A 8 -0.51 -0.65 2.41
CA GLN A 8 -0.15 -1.25 3.68
C GLN A 8 1.35 -1.04 3.92
N ALA A 9 1.70 -0.58 5.12
CA ALA A 9 3.07 -0.47 5.56
C ALA A 9 3.24 -1.07 6.94
N MET A 10 4.34 -1.77 7.14
CA MET A 10 4.74 -2.26 8.45
C MET A 10 5.82 -1.38 9.02
N LEU A 11 5.55 -0.86 10.21
CA LEU A 11 6.36 0.16 10.83
C LEU A 11 6.95 -0.40 12.11
N ARG A 12 8.26 -0.25 12.27
CA ARG A 12 8.91 -0.49 13.56
C ARG A 12 8.85 0.78 14.39
N VAL A 13 8.07 0.74 15.46
CA VAL A 13 7.80 1.91 16.30
C VAL A 13 7.89 1.56 17.78
N SER A 14 8.49 2.45 18.56
CA SER A 14 8.65 2.26 20.00
C SER A 14 7.51 2.84 20.84
N ASN A 15 6.64 3.66 20.24
CA ASN A 15 5.48 4.30 20.88
C ASN A 15 4.53 4.95 19.86
N GLU A 16 3.34 5.35 20.34
CA GLU A 16 2.31 6.04 19.56
C GLU A 16 2.78 7.36 18.92
N ARG A 17 3.66 8.11 19.60
CA ARG A 17 4.22 9.34 19.03
C ARG A 17 5.08 9.07 17.80
N SER A 18 5.82 7.96 17.79
CA SER A 18 6.65 7.54 16.66
C SER A 18 5.78 6.98 15.53
N LEU A 19 4.71 6.27 15.86
CA LEU A 19 3.67 5.86 14.91
C LEU A 19 3.09 7.07 14.18
N GLY A 20 2.58 8.07 14.92
CA GLY A 20 1.99 9.27 14.31
C GLY A 20 2.95 10.05 13.41
N ARG A 21 4.25 10.09 13.74
CA ARG A 21 5.27 10.73 12.89
C ARG A 21 5.50 9.96 11.59
N LEU A 22 5.58 8.63 11.64
CA LEU A 22 5.80 7.80 10.47
C LEU A 22 4.55 7.75 9.57
N THR A 23 3.35 7.68 10.13
CA THR A 23 2.11 7.76 9.32
C THR A 23 1.98 9.11 8.62
N SER A 24 2.27 10.21 9.32
CA SER A 24 2.30 11.56 8.72
C SER A 24 3.38 11.68 7.64
N ARG A 25 4.50 10.97 7.78
CA ARG A 25 5.55 10.92 6.75
C ARG A 25 5.05 10.18 5.51
N ILE A 26 4.43 9.02 5.69
CA ILE A 26 3.84 8.23 4.58
C ILE A 26 2.81 9.06 3.81
N LEU A 27 1.89 9.73 4.51
CA LEU A 27 0.89 10.60 3.87
C LEU A 27 1.50 11.72 3.02
N ARG A 28 2.69 12.22 3.40
CA ARG A 28 3.38 13.30 2.68
C ARG A 28 4.25 12.80 1.53
N GLU A 29 4.90 11.65 1.70
CA GLU A 29 5.93 11.15 0.79
C GLU A 29 5.41 10.13 -0.22
N THR A 30 4.28 9.48 0.05
CA THR A 30 3.62 8.59 -0.90
C THR A 30 2.88 9.40 -1.97
N PRO A 31 3.15 9.22 -3.27
CA PRO A 31 2.45 9.93 -4.33
C PRO A 31 1.12 9.24 -4.69
N LEU A 32 0.32 8.98 -3.66
CA LEU A 32 -1.06 8.52 -3.75
C LEU A 32 -1.89 9.35 -2.79
N GLU A 33 -3.15 9.58 -3.13
CA GLU A 33 -4.11 10.12 -2.18
C GLU A 33 -4.51 8.99 -1.22
N LEU A 34 -4.15 9.15 0.05
CA LEU A 34 -4.38 8.17 1.10
C LEU A 34 -5.41 8.73 2.09
N ASP A 35 -6.38 7.90 2.46
CA ASP A 35 -7.37 8.21 3.49
C ASP A 35 -6.83 7.87 4.91
N GLU A 36 -7.67 8.03 5.92
CA GLU A 36 -7.34 7.77 7.32
C GLU A 36 -6.74 6.37 7.53
N ALA A 37 -5.58 6.36 8.18
CA ALA A 37 -4.83 5.15 8.47
C ALA A 37 -5.51 4.32 9.57
N LYS A 38 -5.61 3.00 9.36
CA LYS A 38 -5.94 2.03 10.40
C LYS A 38 -4.68 1.32 10.84
N SER A 39 -4.35 1.38 12.13
CA SER A 39 -3.18 0.70 12.70
C SER A 39 -3.58 -0.41 13.67
N ARG A 40 -2.84 -1.52 13.64
CA ARG A 40 -2.95 -2.59 14.63
C ARG A 40 -1.57 -3.12 15.02
N GLU A 41 -1.49 -3.71 16.20
CA GLU A 41 -0.29 -4.41 16.64
C GLU A 41 -0.05 -5.66 15.79
N TYR A 42 1.21 -5.87 15.40
CA TYR A 42 1.57 -7.08 14.69
C TYR A 42 1.76 -8.23 15.69
N TRP A 43 0.93 -9.26 15.55
CA TRP A 43 0.80 -10.35 16.51
C TRP A 43 2.08 -11.20 16.74
N LYS A 44 3.09 -11.11 15.87
CA LYS A 44 4.35 -11.89 15.98
C LYS A 44 5.55 -11.13 16.56
N ASP A 45 5.50 -9.81 16.65
CA ASP A 45 6.66 -8.98 17.03
C ASP A 45 6.19 -7.72 17.78
N GLU A 46 6.47 -7.68 19.08
CA GLU A 46 6.19 -6.52 19.94
C GLU A 46 7.04 -5.32 19.46
N GLY A 47 6.36 -4.31 18.92
CA GLY A 47 7.00 -3.12 18.33
C GLY A 47 6.86 -2.99 16.82
N LEU A 48 6.26 -3.98 16.14
CA LEU A 48 5.77 -3.82 14.77
C LEU A 48 4.29 -3.41 14.75
N ARG A 49 3.98 -2.42 13.91
CA ARG A 49 2.61 -1.97 13.63
C ARG A 49 2.28 -2.22 12.17
N ASP A 50 1.17 -2.94 11.95
CA ASP A 50 0.55 -3.09 10.64
C ASP A 50 -0.37 -1.87 10.42
N VAL A 51 0.01 -1.00 9.49
CA VAL A 51 -0.72 0.22 9.18
C VAL A 51 -1.24 0.17 7.75
N ARG A 52 -2.53 0.46 7.59
CA ARG A 52 -3.25 0.35 6.32
C ARG A 52 -3.94 1.66 6.00
N PHE A 53 -3.80 2.09 4.77
CA PHE A 53 -4.39 3.32 4.24
C PHE A 53 -5.23 2.92 3.03
N PRO A 54 -6.53 3.23 3.03
CA PRO A 54 -7.31 3.22 1.79
C PRO A 54 -6.67 4.18 0.79
N VAL A 55 -6.52 3.75 -0.46
CA VAL A 55 -6.07 4.62 -1.55
C VAL A 55 -7.31 5.19 -2.22
N LEU A 56 -7.40 6.51 -2.28
CA LEU A 56 -8.45 7.21 -2.99
C LEU A 56 -8.14 7.18 -4.49
N LEU A 57 -8.86 6.31 -5.21
CA LEU A 57 -8.74 6.21 -6.66
C LEU A 57 -9.62 7.27 -7.32
N GLU A 58 -9.09 7.90 -8.35
CA GLU A 58 -9.83 8.84 -9.18
C GLU A 58 -11.00 8.15 -9.90
N GLU A 59 -12.15 8.81 -9.89
CA GLU A 59 -13.36 8.30 -10.53
C GLU A 59 -13.16 8.17 -12.06
N GLY A 60 -13.70 7.10 -12.64
CA GLY A 60 -13.66 6.89 -14.08
C GLY A 60 -12.34 6.36 -14.65
N LEU A 61 -11.30 6.11 -13.83
CA LEU A 61 -10.10 5.41 -14.28
C LEU A 61 -10.45 4.00 -14.79
N SER A 62 -9.77 3.56 -15.85
CA SER A 62 -9.82 2.16 -16.28
C SER A 62 -9.02 1.29 -15.28
N PRO A 63 -9.31 -0.02 -15.19
CA PRO A 63 -8.53 -0.95 -14.40
C PRO A 63 -7.01 -0.88 -14.63
N GLU A 64 -6.60 -0.77 -15.90
CA GLU A 64 -5.20 -0.61 -16.29
C GLU A 64 -4.62 0.70 -15.77
N GLY A 65 -5.39 1.80 -15.88
CA GLY A 65 -5.01 3.11 -15.37
C GLY A 65 -4.80 3.11 -13.84
N MET A 66 -5.70 2.45 -13.11
CA MET A 66 -5.56 2.26 -11.66
C MET A 66 -4.27 1.50 -11.32
N MET A 67 -4.04 0.35 -11.95
CA MET A 67 -2.84 -0.46 -11.74
C MET A 67 -1.55 0.33 -12.06
N CYS A 68 -1.51 1.00 -13.21
CA CYS A 68 -0.35 1.80 -13.62
C CYS A 68 -0.05 2.93 -12.62
N ARG A 69 -1.07 3.61 -12.09
CA ARG A 69 -0.91 4.66 -11.06
C ARG A 69 -0.33 4.08 -9.78
N LEU A 70 -0.84 2.94 -9.31
CA LEU A 70 -0.33 2.27 -8.12
C LEU A 70 1.12 1.82 -8.30
N LEU A 71 1.48 1.29 -9.47
CA LEU A 71 2.85 0.88 -9.76
C LEU A 71 3.80 2.06 -9.89
N ALA A 72 3.38 3.15 -10.54
CA ALA A 72 4.18 4.37 -10.60
C ALA A 72 4.50 4.89 -9.19
N ALA A 73 3.52 4.89 -8.29
CA ALA A 73 3.74 5.24 -6.89
C ALA A 73 4.67 4.26 -6.18
N ALA A 74 4.48 2.95 -6.36
CA ALA A 74 5.36 1.93 -5.79
C ALA A 74 6.83 2.18 -6.19
N TRP A 75 7.10 2.42 -7.47
CA TRP A 75 8.47 2.66 -7.97
C TRP A 75 9.10 3.94 -7.46
N SER A 76 8.31 5.00 -7.20
CA SER A 76 8.83 6.20 -6.54
C SER A 76 9.21 5.98 -5.07
N LEU A 77 8.58 4.99 -4.42
CA LEU A 77 8.80 4.69 -3.01
C LEU A 77 10.01 3.78 -2.79
N GLY A 78 10.42 3.01 -3.79
CA GLY A 78 11.57 2.11 -3.66
C GLY A 78 11.52 0.92 -4.60
N GLY A 79 12.26 -0.13 -4.23
CA GLY A 79 12.29 -1.41 -4.93
C GLY A 79 13.49 -2.27 -4.53
N PRO A 80 13.57 -3.53 -5.01
CA PRO A 80 12.70 -4.14 -6.01
C PRO A 80 11.33 -4.57 -5.44
N TRP A 81 10.37 -4.74 -6.36
CA TRP A 81 9.00 -5.16 -6.05
C TRP A 81 8.74 -6.58 -6.56
N THR A 82 8.11 -7.40 -5.72
CA THR A 82 7.44 -8.62 -6.15
C THR A 82 6.01 -8.28 -6.54
N VAL A 83 5.60 -8.67 -7.74
CA VAL A 83 4.25 -8.40 -8.25
C VAL A 83 3.49 -9.72 -8.41
N LEU A 84 2.25 -9.74 -7.95
CA LEU A 84 1.34 -10.86 -8.01
C LEU A 84 0.03 -10.42 -8.68
N SER A 85 -0.52 -11.29 -9.51
CA SER A 85 -1.83 -11.14 -10.15
C SER A 85 -2.63 -12.41 -9.92
N VAL A 86 -3.81 -12.28 -9.34
CA VAL A 86 -4.69 -13.39 -9.00
C VAL A 86 -6.04 -13.19 -9.69
N GLY A 87 -6.51 -14.23 -10.37
CA GLY A 87 -7.72 -14.17 -11.20
C GLY A 87 -7.43 -13.69 -12.63
N GLU A 88 -8.50 -13.58 -13.42
CA GLU A 88 -8.42 -13.03 -14.79
C GLU A 88 -8.19 -11.51 -14.72
N PRO A 89 -7.20 -10.95 -15.44
CA PRO A 89 -6.92 -9.52 -15.39
C PRO A 89 -8.11 -8.65 -15.81
N TYR A 90 -8.29 -7.54 -15.09
CA TYR A 90 -9.24 -6.47 -15.43
C TYR A 90 -10.72 -6.86 -15.41
N VAL A 91 -11.07 -7.99 -14.82
CA VAL A 91 -12.47 -8.40 -14.56
C VAL A 91 -12.78 -8.36 -13.05
N PRO A 92 -14.07 -8.30 -12.64
CA PRO A 92 -14.43 -8.37 -11.24
C PRO A 92 -13.85 -9.61 -10.54
N GLY A 93 -13.30 -9.42 -9.35
CA GLY A 93 -12.57 -10.45 -8.60
C GLY A 93 -11.06 -10.49 -8.91
N TRP A 94 -10.56 -9.71 -9.86
CA TRP A 94 -9.12 -9.58 -10.09
C TRP A 94 -8.44 -8.87 -8.92
N GLU A 95 -7.40 -9.50 -8.37
CA GLU A 95 -6.52 -8.89 -7.37
C GLU A 95 -5.12 -8.72 -7.94
N PHE A 96 -4.62 -7.48 -7.83
CA PHE A 96 -3.25 -7.12 -8.13
C PHE A 96 -2.54 -6.70 -6.85
N VAL A 97 -1.31 -7.17 -6.65
CA VAL A 97 -0.51 -6.85 -5.46
C VAL A 97 0.95 -6.58 -5.84
N ALA A 98 1.51 -5.49 -5.34
CA ALA A 98 2.94 -5.20 -5.37
C ALA A 98 3.48 -5.17 -3.93
N ILE A 99 4.57 -5.89 -3.66
CA ILE A 99 5.18 -6.01 -2.33
C ILE A 99 6.67 -5.72 -2.41
N ALA A 100 7.18 -4.89 -1.51
CA ALA A 100 8.61 -4.68 -1.31
C ALA A 100 8.95 -4.87 0.17
N ASP A 101 9.91 -5.76 0.44
CA ASP A 101 10.35 -6.17 1.78
C ASP A 101 11.77 -5.64 2.04
N HIS A 102 12.01 -5.00 3.20
CA HIS A 102 13.29 -4.39 3.61
C HIS A 102 14.51 -5.30 3.45
N ARG A 103 14.35 -6.63 3.52
CA ARG A 103 15.49 -7.56 3.39
C ARG A 103 16.16 -7.49 2.03
N SER A 104 15.43 -7.06 1.00
CA SER A 104 15.91 -6.95 -0.38
C SER A 104 15.63 -5.60 -1.01
N ALA A 105 14.73 -4.79 -0.43
CA ALA A 105 14.29 -3.52 -0.98
C ALA A 105 14.97 -2.31 -0.35
N THR A 106 15.37 -1.37 -1.21
CA THR A 106 15.71 -0.01 -0.82
C THR A 106 14.41 0.79 -0.77
N MET A 107 14.07 1.31 0.40
CA MET A 107 12.87 2.12 0.63
C MET A 107 13.26 3.59 0.84
N SER A 108 12.49 4.49 0.23
CA SER A 108 12.66 5.94 0.37
C SER A 108 12.18 6.48 1.72
N ILE A 109 11.30 5.76 2.42
CA ILE A 109 10.72 6.16 3.71
C ILE A 109 11.44 5.44 4.86
N PRO A 110 12.30 6.11 5.65
CA PRO A 110 13.00 5.48 6.76
C PRO A 110 12.04 5.02 7.87
N GLY A 111 12.26 3.81 8.39
CA GLY A 111 11.43 3.20 9.45
C GLY A 111 10.30 2.29 8.94
N VAL A 112 10.19 2.13 7.62
CA VAL A 112 9.27 1.17 6.98
C VAL A 112 10.02 -0.13 6.71
N GLU A 113 9.49 -1.24 7.23
CA GLU A 113 10.08 -2.58 7.10
C GLU A 113 9.55 -3.31 5.85
N TRP A 114 8.29 -3.10 5.48
CA TRP A 114 7.79 -3.55 4.18
C TRP A 114 6.57 -2.75 3.77
N ILE A 115 6.33 -2.72 2.46
CA ILE A 115 5.18 -2.06 1.84
C ILE A 115 4.46 -3.08 0.97
N ARG A 116 3.12 -3.05 1.03
CA ARG A 116 2.23 -3.72 0.08
C ARG A 116 1.27 -2.70 -0.49
N ILE A 117 1.13 -2.67 -1.80
CA ILE A 117 0.09 -1.91 -2.50
C ILE A 117 -0.78 -2.92 -3.23
N SER A 118 -2.09 -2.87 -3.02
CA SER A 118 -3.02 -3.80 -3.65
C SER A 118 -4.19 -3.08 -4.32
N LEU A 119 -4.74 -3.71 -5.36
CA LEU A 119 -5.97 -3.34 -6.05
C LEU A 119 -6.86 -4.58 -6.16
N LEU A 120 -8.10 -4.46 -5.71
CA LEU A 120 -9.15 -5.43 -5.93
C LEU A 120 -10.23 -4.79 -6.81
N LEU A 121 -10.58 -5.43 -7.92
CA LEU A 121 -11.71 -5.01 -8.74
C LEU A 121 -12.99 -5.69 -8.26
N ASP A 122 -14.04 -4.90 -8.08
CA ASP A 122 -15.36 -5.40 -7.74
C ASP A 122 -16.39 -5.01 -8.80
N SER A 123 -17.41 -5.85 -8.92
CA SER A 123 -18.64 -5.51 -9.64
C SER A 123 -19.25 -4.27 -8.98
N ALA A 124 -19.56 -3.25 -9.77
CA ALA A 124 -20.36 -2.16 -9.25
C ALA A 124 -21.75 -2.74 -8.97
N GLY A 125 -22.16 -2.77 -7.70
CA GLY A 125 -23.52 -3.16 -7.30
C GLY A 125 -24.59 -2.24 -7.89
#